data_AF-A0A2N0MNF3-F1
#
_entry.id   AF-A0A2N0MNF3-F1
#
_cell.length_a   1.000
_cell.length_b   1.000
_cell.length_c   1.000
_cell.angle_alpha   90.00
_cell.angle_beta   90.00
_cell.angle_gamma   90.00
#
_symmetry.space_group_name_H-M   'P 1'
#
loop_
_entity.id
_entity.type
_entity.pdbx_description
1 polymer ?
#
loop_
_entity_poly.entity_id
_entity_poly.type
_entity_poly.pdbx_seq_one_letter_code
_entity_poly.pdbx_strand_id
1 'polypeptide(L)'
;MNDLVVLPVVLVLIAVATDQSSGIGGWSAFMLKLLLLGPAIGFAVGGAGSWVMSWMDKKMSIRSEHQSLYGVGLVLASYTAATAAGGDGFLGAFAAGLAVVMLNQSLCDCFLEYGEVTSEMAMLLAFVLFGVVLSGLLETVDIVPTLGLAASVVFAIRPAVLGVVLAKARMSWQAHAFVSWFGPRGLNSLLLALLVVQAGIPGSELLLAVVGVVVMASVAIHGGTAVPVGMWYGRAAVKEVFEEERESTVAGLFGQHEGEVPFLTPQELSDLLSQPDPPVIVDVRTRASYNHDGTRVPGSVRVLPDGAIDWAKDRPTGQAVVTYCS
;
A
#
# COMPACT_ATOMS: atom_id res chain seq x y z
N MET A 1 2.92 0.67 -3.93
CA MET A 1 4.09 -0.02 -4.51
C MET A 1 4.28 0.21 -6.02
N ASN A 2 3.22 0.45 -6.82
CA ASN A 2 3.35 0.72 -8.26
C ASN A 2 4.26 1.93 -8.57
N ASP A 3 4.14 2.99 -7.78
CA ASP A 3 4.82 4.27 -8.02
C ASP A 3 6.35 4.15 -7.96
N LEU A 4 6.87 3.29 -7.07
CA LEU A 4 8.31 3.00 -6.95
C LEU A 4 8.88 2.26 -8.17
N VAL A 5 8.05 1.47 -8.87
CA VAL A 5 8.47 0.72 -10.05
C VAL A 5 8.41 1.59 -11.30
N VAL A 6 7.37 2.44 -11.41
CA VAL A 6 7.15 3.28 -12.59
C VAL A 6 8.09 4.49 -12.61
N LEU A 7 8.39 5.08 -11.45
CA LEU A 7 9.23 6.28 -11.38
C LEU A 7 10.60 6.09 -12.05
N PRO A 8 11.41 5.05 -11.74
CA PRO A 8 12.67 4.81 -12.45
C PRO A 8 12.48 4.71 -13.96
N VAL A 9 11.44 4.02 -14.43
CA VAL A 9 11.16 3.86 -15.85
C VAL A 9 10.92 5.22 -16.52
N VAL A 10 10.11 6.08 -15.89
CA VAL A 10 9.87 7.45 -16.40
C VAL A 10 11.16 8.27 -16.43
N LEU A 11 11.99 8.19 -15.38
CA LEU A 11 13.27 8.89 -15.32
C LEU A 11 14.25 8.40 -16.40
N VAL A 12 14.30 7.09 -16.67
CA VAL A 12 15.07 6.52 -17.79
C VAL A 12 14.56 7.10 -19.12
N LEU A 13 13.25 7.10 -19.35
CA LEU A 13 12.67 7.60 -20.60
C LEU A 13 12.95 9.10 -20.80
N ILE A 14 12.89 9.90 -19.74
CA ILE A 14 13.30 11.31 -19.77
C ILE A 14 14.77 11.44 -20.15
N ALA A 15 15.66 10.65 -19.53
CA ALA A 15 17.10 10.67 -19.83
C ALA A 15 17.39 10.29 -21.29
N VAL A 16 16.64 9.32 -21.85
CA VAL A 16 16.71 8.95 -23.28
C VAL A 16 16.26 10.12 -24.15
N ALA A 17 15.11 10.72 -23.83
CA ALA A 17 14.52 11.79 -24.62
C ALA A 17 15.34 13.09 -24.63
N THR A 18 16.17 13.30 -23.60
CA THR A 18 17.04 14.48 -23.44
C THR A 18 18.49 14.25 -23.89
N ASP A 19 18.79 13.07 -24.44
CA ASP A 19 20.13 12.64 -24.87
C ASP A 19 21.21 12.83 -23.79
N GLN A 20 20.84 12.60 -22.52
CA GLN A 20 21.68 12.91 -21.37
C GLN A 20 22.88 11.96 -21.19
N SER A 21 22.98 10.87 -21.96
CA SER A 21 24.14 9.98 -21.86
C SER A 21 24.55 9.33 -23.18
N SER A 22 25.82 9.51 -23.52
CA SER A 22 26.46 8.91 -24.68
C SER A 22 27.19 7.61 -24.28
N GLY A 23 26.73 6.49 -24.84
CA GLY A 23 27.38 5.18 -24.71
C GLY A 23 27.04 4.39 -23.44
N ILE A 24 27.38 3.09 -23.47
CA ILE A 24 27.02 2.09 -22.44
C ILE A 24 27.58 2.46 -21.04
N GLY A 25 28.78 3.04 -21.00
CA GLY A 25 29.40 3.48 -19.74
C GLY A 25 28.62 4.59 -19.04
N GLY A 26 28.17 5.62 -19.79
CA GLY A 26 27.36 6.72 -19.27
C GLY A 26 26.02 6.23 -18.73
N TRP A 27 25.35 5.34 -19.46
CA TRP A 27 24.10 4.71 -19.03
C TRP A 27 24.25 3.90 -17.74
N SER A 28 25.33 3.12 -17.61
CA SER A 28 25.57 2.32 -16.40
C SER A 28 25.82 3.20 -15.16
N ALA A 29 26.61 4.26 -15.31
CA ALA A 29 26.89 5.21 -14.23
C ALA A 29 25.61 5.99 -13.84
N PHE A 30 24.81 6.39 -14.83
CA PHE A 30 23.52 7.04 -14.59
C PHE A 30 22.57 6.12 -13.82
N MET A 31 22.39 4.87 -14.25
CA MET A 31 21.53 3.91 -13.54
C MET A 31 22.00 3.64 -12.12
N LEU A 32 23.31 3.47 -11.92
CA LEU A 32 23.89 3.30 -10.59
C LEU A 32 23.57 4.51 -9.70
N LYS A 33 23.74 5.72 -10.23
CA LYS A 33 23.45 6.95 -9.50
C LYS A 33 21.96 7.10 -9.19
N LEU A 34 21.10 6.81 -10.16
CA LEU A 34 19.65 6.93 -10.04
C LEU A 34 19.08 5.93 -9.02
N LEU A 35 19.46 4.65 -9.13
CA LEU A 35 18.87 3.55 -8.35
C LEU A 35 19.57 3.27 -7.01
N LEU A 36 20.83 3.65 -6.84
CA LEU A 36 21.57 3.32 -5.63
C LEU A 36 21.96 4.55 -4.81
N LEU A 37 22.42 5.63 -5.43
CA LEU A 37 22.91 6.78 -4.67
C LEU A 37 21.80 7.44 -3.85
N GLY A 38 20.64 7.70 -4.49
CA GLY A 38 19.46 8.28 -3.82
C GLY A 38 19.00 7.42 -2.64
N PRO A 39 18.65 6.14 -2.86
CA PRO A 39 18.27 5.23 -1.78
C PRO A 39 19.33 5.05 -0.70
N ALA A 40 20.62 4.94 -1.03
CA ALA A 40 21.67 4.77 -0.04
C ALA A 40 21.78 6.00 0.88
N ILE A 41 21.74 7.20 0.32
CA ILE A 41 21.74 8.45 1.10
C ILE A 41 20.47 8.55 1.94
N GLY A 42 19.31 8.28 1.33
CA GLY A 42 18.03 8.26 2.02
C GLY A 42 18.01 7.32 3.22
N PHE A 43 18.46 6.08 3.02
CA PHE A 43 18.56 5.08 4.07
C PHE A 43 19.52 5.51 5.17
N ALA A 44 20.69 6.08 4.82
CA ALA A 44 21.65 6.58 5.78
C ALA A 44 21.09 7.74 6.61
N VAL A 45 20.42 8.71 5.96
CA VAL A 45 19.76 9.84 6.64
C VAL A 45 18.63 9.34 7.54
N GLY A 46 17.82 8.40 7.05
CA GLY A 46 16.74 7.78 7.82
C GLY A 46 17.25 7.07 9.06
N GLY A 47 18.25 6.21 8.91
CA GLY A 47 18.85 5.49 10.03
C GLY A 47 19.56 6.40 11.03
N ALA A 48 20.33 7.38 10.55
CA ALA A 48 20.97 8.37 11.42
C ALA A 48 19.93 9.21 12.17
N GLY A 49 18.87 9.63 11.48
CA GLY A 49 17.77 10.39 12.07
C GLY A 49 17.03 9.58 13.14
N SER A 50 16.65 8.33 12.86
CA SER A 50 16.03 7.43 13.84
C SER A 50 16.91 7.17 15.06
N TRP A 51 18.23 7.06 14.85
CA TRP A 51 19.19 6.90 15.95
C TRP A 51 19.29 8.15 16.83
N VAL A 52 19.45 9.33 16.22
CA VAL A 52 19.49 10.62 16.94
C VAL A 52 18.20 10.86 17.72
N MET A 53 17.05 10.58 17.13
CA MET A 53 15.74 10.72 17.77
C MET A 53 15.59 9.77 18.96
N SER A 54 15.94 8.48 18.80
CA SER A 54 15.92 7.53 19.92
C SER A 54 16.83 7.94 21.08
N TRP A 55 18.00 8.52 20.76
CA TRP A 55 18.91 9.05 21.76
C TRP A 55 18.33 10.26 22.49
N MET A 56 17.67 11.18 21.77
CA MET A 56 16.99 12.34 22.35
C MET A 56 15.81 11.94 23.23
N ASP A 57 14.96 11.01 22.79
CA ASP A 57 13.78 10.55 23.54
C ASP A 57 14.15 9.91 24.89
N LYS A 58 15.30 9.22 24.95
CA LYS A 58 15.83 8.67 26.21
C LYS A 58 16.29 9.75 27.19
N LYS A 59 16.67 10.93 26.69
CA LYS A 59 17.28 12.01 27.48
C LYS A 59 16.30 13.14 27.80
N MET A 60 15.32 13.35 26.94
CA MET A 60 14.31 14.39 27.01
C MET A 60 12.96 13.69 26.87
N SER A 61 12.07 13.83 27.85
CA SER A 61 10.71 13.27 27.76
C SER A 61 9.87 14.08 26.77
N ILE A 62 10.14 13.91 25.47
CA ILE A 62 9.43 14.58 24.37
C ILE A 62 8.05 13.95 24.24
N ARG A 63 7.01 14.79 24.11
CA ARG A 63 5.65 14.29 23.92
C ARG A 63 5.48 13.73 22.50
N SER A 64 4.66 12.70 22.36
CA SER A 64 4.40 12.00 21.09
C SER A 64 3.95 12.92 19.95
N GLU A 65 3.22 14.02 20.25
CA GLU A 65 2.73 14.93 19.21
C GLU A 65 3.85 15.73 18.52
N HIS A 66 5.03 15.84 19.16
CA HIS A 66 6.19 16.52 18.59
C HIS A 66 7.10 15.54 17.84
N GLN A 67 7.01 14.25 18.17
CA GLN A 67 7.79 13.19 17.52
C GLN A 67 7.37 12.99 16.06
N SER A 68 6.13 13.31 15.72
CA SER A 68 5.61 13.19 14.36
C SER A 68 6.18 14.24 13.39
N LEU A 69 6.51 15.45 13.86
CA LEU A 69 7.17 16.49 13.06
C LEU A 69 8.57 16.07 12.60
N TYR A 70 9.22 15.19 13.36
CA TYR A 70 10.49 14.63 12.98
C TYR A 70 10.41 13.85 11.68
N GLY A 71 9.28 13.24 11.36
CA GLY A 71 9.11 12.50 10.12
C GLY A 71 9.07 13.35 8.88
N VAL A 72 8.34 14.47 8.94
CA VAL A 72 8.36 15.43 7.83
C VAL A 72 9.77 15.99 7.64
N GLY A 73 10.45 16.34 8.74
CA GLY A 73 11.83 16.81 8.68
C GLY A 73 12.79 15.79 8.06
N LEU A 74 12.66 14.51 8.43
CA LEU A 74 13.50 13.42 7.94
C LEU A 74 13.24 13.09 6.47
N VAL A 75 11.97 13.12 6.04
CA VAL A 75 11.58 12.96 4.62
C VAL A 75 12.14 14.10 3.78
N LEU A 76 12.01 15.36 4.24
CA LEU A 76 12.57 16.51 3.52
C LEU A 76 14.10 16.48 3.51
N ALA A 77 14.74 16.15 4.64
CA ALA A 77 16.20 16.06 4.74
C ALA A 77 16.76 14.97 3.83
N SER A 78 16.13 13.79 3.77
CA SER A 78 16.55 12.70 2.89
C SER A 78 16.34 13.05 1.42
N TYR A 79 15.20 13.66 1.06
CA TYR A 79 14.95 14.17 -0.30
C TYR A 79 16.03 15.18 -0.72
N THR A 80 16.29 16.19 0.11
CA THR A 80 17.28 17.25 -0.17
C THR A 80 18.70 16.69 -0.21
N ALA A 81 19.07 15.79 0.69
CA ALA A 81 20.40 15.18 0.69
C ALA A 81 20.64 14.30 -0.54
N ALA A 82 19.66 13.49 -0.93
CA ALA A 82 19.73 12.66 -2.12
C ALA A 82 19.85 13.51 -3.40
N THR A 83 19.01 14.54 -3.54
CA THR A 83 19.05 15.45 -4.70
C THR A 83 20.33 16.27 -4.76
N ALA A 84 20.85 16.75 -3.62
CA ALA A 84 22.12 17.49 -3.56
C ALA A 84 23.33 16.65 -3.99
N ALA A 85 23.30 15.35 -3.72
CA ALA A 85 24.31 14.40 -4.23
C ALA A 85 24.06 13.98 -5.69
N GLY A 86 22.98 14.45 -6.30
CA GLY A 86 22.55 14.14 -7.65
C GLY A 86 21.97 12.73 -7.81
N GLY A 87 21.47 12.12 -6.73
CA GLY A 87 20.58 10.96 -6.78
C GLY A 87 19.12 11.40 -6.83
N ASP A 88 18.20 10.43 -6.94
CA ASP A 88 16.77 10.73 -6.94
C ASP A 88 16.23 10.95 -5.52
N GLY A 89 15.57 12.09 -5.32
CA GLY A 89 15.04 12.50 -4.03
C GLY A 89 13.86 11.67 -3.55
N PHE A 90 12.99 11.20 -4.45
CA PHE A 90 11.82 10.40 -4.09
C PHE A 90 12.23 9.00 -3.61
N LEU A 91 13.13 8.36 -4.35
CA LEU A 91 13.79 7.10 -3.99
C LEU A 91 14.57 7.23 -2.68
N GLY A 92 15.22 8.38 -2.45
CA GLY A 92 15.87 8.70 -1.17
C GLY A 92 14.88 8.80 -0.01
N ALA A 93 13.83 9.60 -0.15
CA ALA A 93 12.78 9.73 0.87
C ALA A 93 12.10 8.39 1.19
N PHE A 94 11.85 7.56 0.18
CA PHE A 94 11.31 6.22 0.36
C PHE A 94 12.26 5.32 1.16
N ALA A 95 13.54 5.29 0.79
CA ALA A 95 14.55 4.51 1.50
C ALA A 95 14.78 5.00 2.94
N ALA A 96 14.59 6.29 3.20
CA ALA A 96 14.60 6.84 4.55
C ALA A 96 13.46 6.27 5.40
N GLY A 97 12.24 6.23 4.86
CA GLY A 97 11.08 5.57 5.51
C GLY A 97 11.35 4.09 5.80
N LEU A 98 11.93 3.37 4.84
CA LEU A 98 12.35 1.97 5.03
C LEU A 98 13.35 1.82 6.18
N ALA A 99 14.33 2.71 6.26
CA ALA A 99 15.30 2.71 7.35
C ALA A 99 14.64 2.96 8.72
N VAL A 100 13.68 3.88 8.81
CA VAL A 100 12.94 4.14 10.06
C VAL A 100 12.20 2.88 10.51
N VAL A 101 11.48 2.22 9.60
CA VAL A 101 10.72 0.99 9.89
C VAL A 101 11.66 -0.12 10.39
N MET A 102 12.82 -0.30 9.75
CA MET A 102 13.77 -1.36 10.11
C MET A 102 14.52 -1.09 11.41
N LEU A 103 14.82 0.17 11.72
CA LEU A 103 15.76 0.53 12.79
C LEU A 103 15.06 1.04 14.06
N ASN A 104 13.80 1.49 13.99
CA ASN A 104 13.08 2.00 15.16
C ASN A 104 11.55 1.84 15.05
N GLN A 105 11.03 0.75 15.62
CA GLN A 105 9.61 0.39 15.60
C GLN A 105 8.70 1.39 16.35
N SER A 106 9.14 1.99 17.47
CA SER A 106 8.30 2.95 18.21
C SER A 106 8.15 4.28 17.48
N LEU A 107 9.19 4.73 16.77
CA LEU A 107 9.08 5.91 15.91
C LEU A 107 8.21 5.61 14.69
N CYS A 108 8.25 4.37 14.18
CA CYS A 108 7.43 3.95 13.05
C CYS A 108 5.94 4.19 13.30
N ASP A 109 5.40 3.78 14.45
CA ASP A 109 3.96 3.95 14.75
C ASP A 109 3.53 5.43 14.75
N CYS A 110 4.28 6.30 15.44
CA CYS A 110 3.99 7.74 15.45
C CYS A 110 4.16 8.40 14.07
N PHE A 111 5.14 7.94 13.29
CA PHE A 111 5.36 8.41 11.93
C PHE A 111 4.24 7.96 10.98
N LEU A 112 3.72 6.75 11.13
CA LEU A 112 2.67 6.21 10.28
C LEU A 112 1.35 6.96 10.52
N GLU A 113 0.93 7.13 11.77
CA GLU A 113 -0.33 7.80 12.09
C GLU A 113 -0.36 9.27 11.62
N TYR A 114 0.70 10.03 11.90
CA TYR A 114 0.79 11.42 11.43
C TYR A 114 1.10 11.52 9.92
N GLY A 115 1.91 10.61 9.41
CA GLY A 115 2.27 10.52 8.01
C GLY A 115 1.04 10.25 7.13
N GLU A 116 0.12 9.40 7.58
CA GLU A 116 -1.15 9.12 6.91
C GLU A 116 -1.97 10.40 6.75
N VAL A 117 -2.31 11.08 7.85
CA VAL A 117 -3.07 12.34 7.83
C VAL A 117 -2.37 13.41 6.99
N THR A 118 -1.06 13.58 7.16
CA THR A 118 -0.28 14.58 6.41
C THR A 118 -0.25 14.26 4.93
N SER A 119 -0.10 12.99 4.56
CA SER A 119 -0.11 12.55 3.16
C SER A 119 -1.48 12.75 2.51
N GLU A 120 -2.56 12.51 3.24
CA GLU A 120 -3.92 12.78 2.77
C GLU A 120 -4.13 14.28 2.53
N MET A 121 -3.75 15.13 3.49
CA MET A 121 -3.86 16.59 3.34
C MET A 121 -3.02 17.09 2.15
N ALA A 122 -1.78 16.61 2.02
CA ALA A 122 -0.91 16.96 0.90
C ALA A 122 -1.47 16.47 -0.44
N MET A 123 -2.09 15.29 -0.46
CA MET A 123 -2.73 14.74 -1.65
C MET A 123 -3.93 15.57 -2.09
N LEU A 124 -4.80 15.95 -1.15
CA LEU A 124 -5.94 16.84 -1.41
C LEU A 124 -5.47 18.21 -1.94
N LEU A 125 -4.46 18.80 -1.28
CA LEU A 125 -3.85 20.04 -1.75
C LEU A 125 -3.29 19.88 -3.17
N ALA A 126 -2.56 18.79 -3.45
CA ALA A 126 -2.01 18.53 -4.77
C ALA A 126 -3.10 18.39 -5.83
N PHE A 127 -4.22 17.71 -5.53
CA PHE A 127 -5.36 17.65 -6.45
C PHE A 127 -5.97 19.03 -6.73
N VAL A 128 -6.08 19.89 -5.72
CA VAL A 128 -6.55 21.28 -5.91
C VAL A 128 -5.60 22.03 -6.84
N LEU A 129 -4.28 21.96 -6.59
CA LEU A 129 -3.28 22.64 -7.41
C LEU A 129 -3.27 22.12 -8.86
N PHE A 130 -3.31 20.80 -9.05
CA PHE A 130 -3.42 20.20 -10.37
C PHE A 130 -4.73 20.55 -11.06
N GLY A 131 -5.84 20.66 -10.32
CA GLY A 131 -7.12 21.12 -10.86
C GLY A 131 -7.04 22.53 -11.42
N VAL A 132 -6.38 23.45 -10.68
CA VAL A 132 -6.12 24.82 -11.15
C VAL A 132 -5.25 24.82 -12.41
N VAL A 133 -4.12 24.11 -12.39
CA VAL A 133 -3.24 24.00 -13.56
C VAL A 133 -4.01 23.45 -14.77
N LEU A 134 -4.69 22.33 -14.59
CA LEU A 134 -5.39 21.63 -15.67
C LEU A 134 -6.52 22.44 -16.25
N SER A 135 -7.21 23.26 -15.45
CA SER A 135 -8.29 24.14 -15.95
C SER A 135 -7.83 25.06 -17.08
N GLY A 136 -6.58 25.50 -17.08
CA GLY A 136 -6.00 26.30 -18.16
C GLY A 136 -5.52 25.47 -19.36
N LEU A 137 -5.27 24.16 -19.18
CA LEU A 137 -4.80 23.27 -20.24
C LEU A 137 -5.93 22.53 -20.97
N LEU A 138 -7.16 22.52 -20.45
CA LEU A 138 -8.26 21.76 -21.06
C LEU A 138 -8.55 22.16 -22.52
N GLU A 139 -8.32 23.42 -22.90
CA GLU A 139 -8.53 23.90 -24.28
C GLU A 139 -7.51 23.32 -25.27
N THR A 140 -6.36 22.82 -24.79
CA THR A 140 -5.31 22.24 -25.63
C THR A 140 -5.60 20.79 -26.04
N VAL A 141 -6.59 20.16 -25.41
CA VAL A 141 -6.89 18.74 -25.54
C VAL A 141 -8.19 18.54 -26.32
N ASP A 142 -8.16 17.62 -27.29
CA ASP A 142 -9.40 17.14 -27.89
C ASP A 142 -10.13 16.23 -26.89
N ILE A 143 -11.24 16.73 -26.35
CA ILE A 143 -11.88 16.11 -25.17
C ILE A 143 -12.54 14.78 -25.50
N VAL A 144 -13.09 14.65 -26.71
CA VAL A 144 -13.83 13.45 -27.13
C VAL A 144 -12.92 12.22 -27.21
N PRO A 145 -11.81 12.22 -27.97
CA PRO A 145 -10.89 11.08 -28.00
C PRO A 145 -10.23 10.86 -26.63
N THR A 146 -9.99 11.91 -25.85
CA THR A 146 -9.39 11.78 -24.52
C THR A 146 -10.32 11.12 -23.52
N LEU A 147 -11.62 11.42 -23.55
CA LEU A 147 -12.63 10.71 -22.76
C LEU A 147 -12.79 9.26 -23.24
N GLY A 148 -12.67 9.00 -24.55
CA GLY A 148 -12.60 7.64 -25.09
C GLY A 148 -11.41 6.85 -24.56
N LEU A 149 -10.23 7.48 -24.47
CA LEU A 149 -9.05 6.92 -23.84
C LEU A 149 -9.28 6.66 -22.35
N ALA A 150 -9.84 7.64 -21.63
CA ALA A 150 -10.14 7.50 -20.20
C ALA A 150 -11.09 6.32 -19.94
N ALA A 151 -12.16 6.21 -20.73
CA ALA A 151 -13.08 5.08 -20.66
C ALA A 151 -12.37 3.75 -20.97
N SER A 152 -11.53 3.71 -22.00
CA SER A 152 -10.76 2.50 -22.34
C SER A 152 -9.83 2.08 -21.20
N VAL A 153 -9.15 3.04 -20.55
CA VAL A 153 -8.26 2.77 -19.42
C VAL A 153 -9.04 2.24 -18.21
N VAL A 154 -10.17 2.87 -17.87
CA VAL A 154 -10.96 2.55 -16.68
C VAL A 154 -11.74 1.24 -16.84
N PHE A 155 -12.43 1.05 -17.97
CA PHE A 155 -13.38 -0.05 -18.15
C PHE A 155 -12.80 -1.27 -18.87
N ALA A 156 -11.69 -1.14 -19.62
CA ALA A 156 -11.15 -2.24 -20.40
C ALA A 156 -9.72 -2.61 -19.98
N ILE A 157 -8.76 -1.70 -20.16
CA ILE A 157 -7.33 -1.99 -19.96
C ILE A 157 -7.07 -2.43 -18.52
N ARG A 158 -7.58 -1.68 -17.55
CA ARG A 158 -7.31 -1.98 -16.14
C ARG A 158 -7.97 -3.28 -15.66
N PRO A 159 -9.28 -3.52 -15.86
CA PRO A 159 -9.89 -4.80 -15.50
C PRO A 159 -9.25 -5.98 -16.22
N ALA A 160 -8.82 -5.82 -17.48
CA ALA A 160 -8.12 -6.88 -18.21
C ALA A 160 -6.74 -7.19 -17.60
N VAL A 161 -5.93 -6.17 -17.34
CA VAL A 161 -4.59 -6.36 -16.75
C VAL A 161 -4.69 -6.96 -15.35
N LEU A 162 -5.56 -6.41 -14.50
CA LEU A 162 -5.76 -6.96 -13.15
C LEU A 162 -6.37 -8.36 -13.20
N GLY A 163 -7.30 -8.62 -14.12
CA GLY A 163 -7.86 -9.95 -14.31
C GLY A 163 -6.82 -10.99 -14.71
N VAL A 164 -5.83 -10.63 -15.53
CA VAL A 164 -4.71 -11.52 -15.86
C VAL A 164 -3.78 -11.73 -14.68
N VAL A 165 -3.45 -10.66 -13.93
CA VAL A 165 -2.56 -10.73 -12.75
C VAL A 165 -3.20 -11.57 -11.64
N LEU A 166 -4.50 -11.41 -11.43
CA LEU A 166 -5.26 -12.09 -10.39
C LEU A 166 -5.86 -13.43 -10.84
N ALA A 167 -5.66 -13.85 -12.10
CA ALA A 167 -6.18 -15.11 -12.63
C ALA A 167 -5.74 -16.36 -11.84
N LYS A 168 -4.61 -16.27 -11.12
CA LYS A 168 -4.08 -17.34 -10.25
C LYS A 168 -4.32 -17.10 -8.76
N ALA A 169 -4.94 -15.99 -8.39
CA ALA A 169 -5.23 -15.69 -7.00
C ALA A 169 -6.42 -16.51 -6.52
N ARG A 170 -6.33 -17.04 -5.29
CA ARG A 170 -7.43 -17.73 -4.62
C ARG A 170 -8.41 -16.71 -4.05
N MET A 171 -9.31 -16.20 -4.88
CA MET A 171 -10.30 -15.21 -4.48
C MET A 171 -11.64 -15.46 -5.19
N SER A 172 -12.72 -15.01 -4.56
CA SER A 172 -14.05 -15.08 -5.13
C SER A 172 -14.15 -14.26 -6.41
N TRP A 173 -15.08 -14.60 -7.32
CA TRP A 173 -15.31 -13.77 -8.51
C TRP A 173 -15.75 -12.34 -8.14
N GLN A 174 -16.44 -12.20 -7.02
CA GLN A 174 -16.90 -10.93 -6.47
C GLN A 174 -15.72 -10.07 -6.01
N ALA A 175 -14.76 -10.65 -5.28
CA ALA A 175 -13.52 -9.97 -4.91
C ALA A 175 -12.66 -9.67 -6.13
N HIS A 176 -12.57 -10.60 -7.07
CA HIS A 176 -11.84 -10.43 -8.31
C HIS A 176 -12.39 -9.22 -9.11
N ALA A 177 -13.71 -9.14 -9.27
CA ALA A 177 -14.38 -8.01 -9.91
C ALA A 177 -14.21 -6.71 -9.10
N PHE A 178 -14.34 -6.78 -7.76
CA PHE A 178 -14.19 -5.62 -6.88
C PHE A 178 -12.77 -5.04 -6.95
N VAL A 179 -11.73 -5.86 -6.81
CA VAL A 179 -10.31 -5.43 -6.87
C VAL A 179 -9.95 -4.95 -8.27
N SER A 180 -10.43 -5.63 -9.32
CA SER A 180 -10.22 -5.20 -10.70
C SER A 180 -10.88 -3.85 -11.01
N TRP A 181 -12.01 -3.57 -10.35
CA TRP A 181 -12.75 -2.31 -10.45
C TRP A 181 -12.16 -1.20 -9.56
N PHE A 182 -11.76 -1.47 -8.31
CA PHE A 182 -11.29 -0.45 -7.35
C PHE A 182 -9.80 -0.20 -7.40
N GLY A 183 -9.39 0.98 -7.86
CA GLY A 183 -7.99 1.39 -8.01
C GLY A 183 -7.89 2.59 -8.96
N PRO A 184 -8.47 3.72 -8.56
CA PRO A 184 -8.49 4.91 -9.39
C PRO A 184 -7.07 5.30 -9.82
N ARG A 185 -6.92 5.76 -11.06
CA ARG A 185 -5.78 6.59 -11.42
C ARG A 185 -5.87 7.87 -10.59
N GLY A 186 -4.79 8.21 -9.91
CA GLY A 186 -4.77 9.30 -8.95
C GLY A 186 -3.58 10.23 -9.16
N LEU A 187 -3.07 10.75 -8.04
CA LEU A 187 -2.06 11.79 -7.99
C LEU A 187 -0.73 11.39 -8.64
N ASN A 188 -0.29 10.13 -8.47
CA ASN A 188 1.02 9.72 -8.99
C ASN A 188 1.15 9.90 -10.51
N SER A 189 0.08 9.63 -11.27
CA SER A 189 0.10 9.84 -12.73
C SER A 189 0.33 11.31 -13.10
N LEU A 190 -0.27 12.24 -12.34
CA LEU A 190 -0.08 13.68 -12.53
C LEU A 190 1.34 14.11 -12.16
N LEU A 191 1.87 13.61 -11.04
CA LEU A 191 3.24 13.89 -10.60
C LEU A 191 4.27 13.41 -11.63
N LEU A 192 4.11 12.19 -12.15
CA LEU A 192 5.00 11.65 -13.19
C LEU A 192 4.92 12.46 -14.49
N ALA A 193 3.72 12.87 -14.92
CA ALA A 193 3.57 13.74 -16.08
C ALA A 193 4.22 15.12 -15.84
N LEU A 194 4.11 15.66 -14.62
CA LEU A 194 4.77 16.91 -14.24
C LEU A 194 6.30 16.80 -14.29
N LEU A 195 6.89 15.65 -13.96
CA LEU A 195 8.34 15.44 -14.13
C LEU A 195 8.77 15.55 -15.61
N VAL A 196 7.95 15.04 -16.52
CA VAL A 196 8.20 15.15 -17.98
C VAL A 196 8.11 16.62 -18.43
N VAL A 197 7.16 17.38 -17.88
CA VAL A 197 7.06 18.84 -18.12
C VAL A 197 8.28 19.58 -17.58
N GLN A 198 8.71 19.28 -16.35
CA GLN A 198 9.89 19.91 -15.75
C GLN A 198 11.18 19.59 -16.52
N ALA A 199 11.27 18.40 -17.12
CA ALA A 199 12.38 18.02 -17.98
C ALA A 199 12.38 18.74 -19.35
N GLY A 200 11.36 19.55 -19.65
CA GLY A 200 11.28 20.35 -20.88
C GLY A 200 11.05 19.51 -22.13
N ILE A 201 10.46 18.31 -22.00
CA ILE A 201 10.19 17.44 -23.14
C ILE A 201 9.14 18.07 -24.06
N PRO A 202 9.38 18.18 -25.39
CA PRO A 202 8.39 18.71 -26.31
C PRO A 202 7.04 17.97 -26.23
N GLY A 203 5.94 18.72 -26.13
CA GLY A 203 4.59 18.16 -26.03
C GLY A 203 4.19 17.65 -24.64
N SER A 204 5.04 17.84 -23.62
CA SER A 204 4.78 17.42 -22.25
C SER A 204 3.54 18.07 -21.63
N GLU A 205 3.20 19.30 -22.00
CA GLU A 205 2.00 19.99 -21.50
C GLU A 205 0.73 19.32 -22.00
N LEU A 206 0.68 18.95 -23.28
CA LEU A 206 -0.42 18.17 -23.85
C LEU A 206 -0.52 16.80 -23.16
N LEU A 207 0.62 16.14 -22.88
CA LEU A 207 0.65 14.90 -22.12
C LEU A 207 0.06 15.09 -20.71
N LEU A 208 0.48 16.14 -20.00
CA LEU A 208 -0.05 16.47 -18.68
C LEU A 208 -1.56 16.74 -18.72
N ALA A 209 -2.03 17.44 -19.76
CA ALA A 209 -3.45 17.73 -19.94
C ALA A 209 -4.28 16.48 -20.21
N VAL A 210 -3.80 15.58 -21.09
CA VAL A 210 -4.44 14.28 -21.37
C VAL A 210 -4.48 13.41 -20.11
N VAL A 211 -3.36 13.28 -19.40
CA VAL A 211 -3.30 12.53 -18.12
C VAL A 211 -4.25 13.15 -17.10
N GLY A 212 -4.31 14.48 -17.06
CA GLY A 212 -5.25 15.26 -16.25
C GLY A 212 -6.69 14.84 -16.44
N VAL A 213 -7.18 14.85 -17.69
CA VAL A 213 -8.55 14.44 -18.03
C VAL A 213 -8.80 12.99 -17.64
N VAL A 214 -7.86 12.09 -17.91
CA VAL A 214 -7.98 10.66 -17.56
C VAL A 214 -8.08 10.47 -16.04
N VAL A 215 -7.26 11.18 -15.27
CA VAL A 215 -7.29 11.13 -13.79
C VAL A 215 -8.59 11.72 -13.25
N MET A 216 -9.04 12.88 -13.76
CA MET A 216 -10.33 13.46 -13.35
C MET A 216 -11.50 12.51 -13.61
N ALA A 217 -11.58 11.95 -14.83
CA ALA A 217 -12.61 10.98 -15.17
C ALA A 217 -12.53 9.74 -14.27
N SER A 218 -11.33 9.20 -14.04
CA SER A 218 -11.12 8.06 -13.15
C SER A 218 -11.57 8.36 -11.72
N VAL A 219 -11.14 9.48 -11.12
CA VAL A 219 -11.52 9.86 -9.75
C VAL A 219 -13.03 10.07 -9.64
N ALA A 220 -13.66 10.72 -10.61
CA ALA A 220 -15.11 10.91 -10.63
C ALA A 220 -15.89 9.58 -10.71
N ILE A 221 -15.49 8.68 -11.62
CA ILE A 221 -16.14 7.37 -11.80
C ILE A 221 -15.97 6.49 -10.57
N HIS A 222 -14.74 6.34 -10.06
CA HIS A 222 -14.47 5.47 -8.92
C HIS A 222 -15.00 6.07 -7.62
N GLY A 223 -14.90 7.39 -7.43
CA GLY A 223 -15.47 8.09 -6.28
C GLY A 223 -16.99 7.96 -6.23
N GLY A 224 -17.68 8.16 -7.36
CA GLY A 224 -19.14 8.00 -7.46
C GLY A 224 -19.61 6.54 -7.30
N THR A 225 -18.78 5.57 -7.71
CA THR A 225 -19.10 4.14 -7.57
C THR A 225 -18.59 3.52 -6.27
N ALA A 226 -17.86 4.27 -5.44
CA ALA A 226 -17.21 3.75 -4.25
C ALA A 226 -18.18 3.10 -3.26
N VAL A 227 -19.17 3.88 -2.84
CA VAL A 227 -20.20 3.46 -1.88
C VAL A 227 -21.10 2.35 -2.44
N PRO A 228 -21.71 2.46 -3.64
CA PRO A 228 -22.63 1.43 -4.12
C PRO A 228 -21.94 0.08 -4.38
N VAL A 229 -20.74 0.09 -4.97
CA VAL A 229 -20.02 -1.16 -5.27
C VAL A 229 -19.45 -1.76 -3.98
N GLY A 230 -18.99 -0.93 -3.03
CA GLY A 230 -18.60 -1.40 -1.69
C GLY A 230 -19.76 -2.08 -0.94
N MET A 231 -20.97 -1.50 -0.98
CA MET A 231 -22.15 -2.15 -0.40
C MET A 231 -22.53 -3.45 -1.10
N TRP A 232 -22.42 -3.50 -2.43
CA TRP A 232 -22.67 -4.73 -3.19
C TRP A 232 -21.69 -5.84 -2.78
N TYR A 233 -20.39 -5.53 -2.75
CA TYR A 233 -19.37 -6.47 -2.33
C TYR A 233 -19.56 -6.92 -0.89
N GLY A 234 -19.83 -6.00 0.05
CA GLY A 234 -20.10 -6.34 1.44
C GLY A 234 -21.31 -7.26 1.63
N ARG A 235 -22.38 -7.09 0.83
CA ARG A 235 -23.54 -8.01 0.86
C ARG A 235 -23.23 -9.37 0.25
N ALA A 236 -22.35 -9.43 -0.73
CA ALA A 236 -21.87 -10.69 -1.28
C ALA A 236 -21.00 -11.39 -0.23
N ALA A 237 -20.03 -10.68 0.35
CA ALA A 237 -19.09 -11.09 1.41
C ALA A 237 -19.79 -11.76 2.61
N VAL A 238 -20.92 -11.21 3.08
CA VAL A 238 -21.65 -11.76 4.23
C VAL A 238 -22.39 -13.08 3.94
N LYS A 239 -22.61 -13.43 2.67
CA LYS A 239 -23.41 -14.62 2.31
C LYS A 239 -22.59 -15.92 2.25
N GLU A 240 -21.28 -15.83 2.04
CA GLU A 240 -20.37 -16.98 1.99
C GLU A 240 -19.07 -16.60 2.71
N VAL A 241 -18.49 -17.49 3.51
CA VAL A 241 -17.13 -17.26 4.05
C VAL A 241 -16.17 -17.46 2.88
N PHE A 242 -15.70 -16.36 2.27
CA PHE A 242 -14.90 -16.42 1.05
C PHE A 242 -13.45 -16.84 1.34
N GLU A 243 -12.78 -17.44 0.35
CA GLU A 243 -11.38 -17.86 0.44
C GLU A 243 -10.43 -16.70 0.80
N GLU A 244 -10.79 -15.45 0.48
CA GLU A 244 -10.02 -14.26 0.86
C GLU A 244 -10.06 -13.92 2.36
N GLU A 245 -11.14 -14.24 3.08
CA GLU A 245 -11.18 -14.12 4.55
C GLU A 245 -10.35 -15.23 5.22
N ARG A 246 -10.17 -16.37 4.54
CA ARG A 246 -9.26 -17.45 4.98
C ARG A 246 -7.78 -17.06 4.84
N GLU A 247 -7.44 -16.20 3.88
CA GLU A 247 -6.05 -15.84 3.54
C GLU A 247 -5.82 -14.34 3.74
N SER A 248 -5.45 -13.94 4.95
CA SER A 248 -5.21 -12.53 5.30
C SER A 248 -3.89 -11.94 4.76
N THR A 249 -3.08 -12.75 4.06
CA THR A 249 -1.76 -12.34 3.55
C THR A 249 -1.64 -12.55 2.05
N VAL A 250 -0.89 -11.67 1.39
CA VAL A 250 -0.59 -11.77 -0.06
C VAL A 250 0.09 -13.10 -0.41
N ALA A 251 0.98 -13.60 0.47
CA ALA A 251 1.60 -14.90 0.28
C ALA A 251 0.58 -16.05 0.33
N GLY A 252 -0.44 -15.95 1.17
CA GLY A 252 -1.57 -16.88 1.23
C GLY A 252 -2.41 -16.91 -0.05
N LEU A 253 -2.70 -15.74 -0.63
CA LEU A 253 -3.49 -15.60 -1.86
C LEU A 253 -2.84 -16.24 -3.11
N PHE A 254 -1.50 -16.33 -3.13
CA PHE A 254 -0.72 -16.83 -4.27
C PHE A 254 0.11 -18.08 -3.95
N GLY A 255 0.11 -18.56 -2.72
CA GLY A 255 0.92 -19.68 -2.23
C GLY A 255 0.16 -21.01 -2.21
N GLN A 256 0.91 -22.12 -2.17
CA GLN A 256 0.38 -23.43 -1.78
C GLN A 256 0.83 -23.68 -0.34
N HIS A 257 -0.10 -23.92 0.59
CA HIS A 257 0.26 -24.41 1.92
C HIS A 257 0.61 -25.91 1.87
N GLU A 258 1.69 -26.27 2.55
CA GLU A 258 1.91 -27.63 3.07
C GLU A 258 0.97 -27.85 4.26
N GLY A 259 -0.15 -28.55 4.03
CA GLY A 259 -1.09 -29.00 5.06
C GLY A 259 -2.37 -28.16 5.15
N GLU A 260 -3.45 -28.66 4.57
CA GLU A 260 -4.80 -28.19 4.88
C GLU A 260 -5.10 -28.48 6.36
N VAL A 261 -5.22 -27.43 7.17
CA VAL A 261 -5.82 -27.56 8.50
C VAL A 261 -7.34 -27.68 8.29
N PRO A 262 -7.97 -28.81 8.65
CA PRO A 262 -9.39 -29.01 8.39
C PRO A 262 -10.25 -28.06 9.24
N PHE A 263 -11.25 -27.45 8.61
CA PHE A 263 -12.24 -26.61 9.29
C PHE A 263 -13.36 -27.46 9.86
N LEU A 264 -13.86 -27.06 11.02
CA LEU A 264 -15.00 -27.70 11.70
C LEU A 264 -16.23 -26.81 11.60
N THR A 265 -17.37 -27.41 11.27
CA THR A 265 -18.67 -26.76 11.40
C THR A 265 -19.07 -26.63 12.88
N PRO A 266 -20.00 -25.72 13.23
CA PRO A 266 -20.51 -25.62 14.60
C PRO A 266 -21.07 -26.95 15.14
N GLN A 267 -21.67 -27.77 14.26
CA GLN A 267 -22.20 -29.08 14.62
C GLN A 267 -21.08 -30.06 14.99
N GLU A 268 -20.04 -30.16 14.15
CA GLU A 268 -18.88 -31.02 14.40
C GLU A 268 -18.10 -30.59 15.64
N LEU A 269 -17.99 -29.28 15.89
CA LEU A 269 -17.39 -28.76 17.12
C LEU A 269 -18.22 -29.17 18.36
N SER A 270 -19.55 -29.07 18.28
CA SER A 270 -20.43 -29.52 19.38
C SER A 270 -20.29 -31.01 19.66
N ASP A 271 -20.14 -31.83 18.61
CA ASP A 271 -19.94 -33.27 18.73
C ASP A 271 -18.57 -33.58 19.36
N LEU A 272 -17.52 -32.85 18.97
CA LEU A 272 -16.17 -32.97 19.57
C LEU A 272 -16.15 -32.58 21.05
N LEU A 273 -16.86 -31.52 21.44
CA LEU A 273 -16.95 -31.09 22.83
C LEU A 273 -17.70 -32.08 23.72
N SER A 274 -18.48 -32.97 23.12
CA SER A 274 -19.21 -34.02 23.83
C SER A 274 -18.38 -35.30 24.05
N GLN A 275 -17.16 -35.36 23.50
CA GLN A 275 -16.25 -36.50 23.64
C GLN A 275 -15.47 -36.46 24.97
N PRO A 276 -14.98 -37.61 25.47
CA PRO A 276 -14.25 -37.68 26.74
C PRO A 276 -12.90 -36.94 26.76
N ASP A 277 -12.33 -36.62 25.59
CA ASP A 277 -11.13 -35.81 25.44
C ASP A 277 -11.42 -34.61 24.51
N PRO A 278 -12.11 -33.57 25.02
CA PRO A 278 -12.54 -32.45 24.19
C PRO A 278 -11.34 -31.57 23.79
N PRO A 279 -11.38 -30.96 22.59
CA PRO A 279 -10.33 -30.04 22.17
C PRO A 279 -10.32 -28.78 23.03
N VAL A 280 -9.15 -28.16 23.15
CA VAL A 280 -9.03 -26.82 23.72
C VAL A 280 -9.49 -25.80 22.71
N ILE A 281 -10.48 -25.01 23.09
CA ILE A 281 -10.97 -23.92 22.26
C ILE A 281 -10.15 -22.66 22.54
N VAL A 282 -9.63 -22.05 21.49
CA VAL A 282 -8.84 -20.82 21.57
C VAL A 282 -9.52 -19.71 20.77
N ASP A 283 -9.88 -18.63 21.45
CA ASP A 283 -10.37 -17.41 20.83
C ASP A 283 -9.17 -16.58 20.36
N VAL A 284 -8.93 -16.58 19.06
CA VAL A 284 -7.84 -15.84 18.40
C VAL A 284 -8.32 -14.57 17.71
N ARG A 285 -9.49 -14.03 18.09
CA ARG A 285 -9.98 -12.76 17.52
C ARG A 285 -9.06 -11.60 17.88
N THR A 286 -8.95 -10.65 16.94
CA THR A 286 -8.28 -9.37 17.19
C THR A 286 -8.96 -8.60 18.32
N ARG A 287 -8.25 -7.64 18.94
CA ARG A 287 -8.83 -6.81 20.02
C ARG A 287 -10.09 -6.08 19.56
N ALA A 288 -10.09 -5.57 18.33
CA ALA A 288 -11.23 -4.86 17.76
C ALA A 288 -12.45 -5.78 17.62
N SER A 289 -12.27 -6.96 17.01
CA SER A 289 -13.37 -7.90 16.80
C SER A 289 -13.95 -8.44 18.13
N TYR A 290 -13.08 -8.85 19.05
CA TYR A 290 -13.51 -9.34 20.36
C TYR A 290 -14.32 -8.32 21.17
N ASN A 291 -14.03 -7.02 21.01
CA ASN A 291 -14.77 -5.96 21.69
C ASN A 291 -16.10 -5.63 21.01
N HIS A 292 -16.21 -5.87 19.70
CA HIS A 292 -17.40 -5.60 18.90
C HIS A 292 -18.43 -6.74 18.98
N ASP A 293 -17.96 -7.99 19.09
CA ASP A 293 -18.79 -9.18 19.18
C ASP A 293 -18.68 -9.85 20.56
N GLY A 294 -19.77 -9.75 21.34
CA GLY A 294 -19.87 -10.32 22.69
C GLY A 294 -20.07 -11.84 22.72
N THR A 295 -20.29 -12.50 21.59
CA THR A 295 -20.46 -13.95 21.55
C THR A 295 -19.14 -14.66 21.81
N ARG A 296 -19.19 -15.73 22.62
CA ARG A 296 -18.02 -16.54 23.00
C ARG A 296 -18.43 -17.99 23.12
N VAL A 297 -17.54 -18.88 22.69
CA VAL A 297 -17.71 -20.30 22.98
C VAL A 297 -17.40 -20.54 24.46
N PRO A 298 -18.30 -21.17 25.24
CA PRO A 298 -18.07 -21.43 26.65
C PRO A 298 -16.75 -22.20 26.87
N GLY A 299 -15.95 -21.74 27.85
CA GLY A 299 -14.67 -22.38 28.17
C GLY A 299 -13.51 -22.04 27.23
N SER A 300 -13.69 -21.13 26.26
CA SER A 300 -12.59 -20.72 25.37
C SER A 300 -11.51 -19.92 26.11
N VAL A 301 -10.26 -20.15 25.71
CA VAL A 301 -9.09 -19.40 26.19
C VAL A 301 -8.79 -18.30 25.18
N ARG A 302 -8.72 -17.05 25.65
CA ARG A 302 -8.39 -15.93 24.79
C ARG A 302 -6.88 -15.84 24.59
N VAL A 303 -6.44 -15.84 23.34
CA VAL A 303 -5.04 -15.67 22.94
C VAL A 303 -5.01 -14.71 21.76
N LEU A 304 -4.20 -13.65 21.83
CA LEU A 304 -4.11 -12.74 20.68
C LEU A 304 -3.46 -13.46 19.49
N PRO A 305 -3.82 -13.12 18.23
CA PRO A 305 -3.25 -13.74 17.04
C PRO A 305 -1.72 -13.87 17.10
N ASP A 306 -1.05 -12.78 17.49
CA ASP A 306 0.42 -12.68 17.52
C ASP A 306 1.05 -13.53 18.64
N GLY A 307 0.26 -13.94 19.63
CA GLY A 307 0.70 -14.77 20.77
C GLY A 307 0.32 -16.24 20.65
N ALA A 308 -0.40 -16.65 19.59
CA ALA A 308 -0.91 -18.01 19.44
C ALA A 308 0.21 -19.06 19.34
N ILE A 309 1.30 -18.73 18.63
CA ILE A 309 2.46 -19.62 18.47
C ILE A 309 3.19 -19.82 19.80
N ASP A 310 3.40 -18.74 20.56
CA ASP A 310 4.07 -18.84 21.86
C ASP A 310 3.22 -19.58 22.88
N TRP A 311 1.90 -19.33 22.88
CA TRP A 311 0.95 -20.08 23.70
C TRP A 311 0.94 -21.59 23.40
N ALA A 312 1.14 -21.97 22.12
CA ALA A 312 1.15 -23.37 21.71
C ALA A 312 2.41 -24.12 22.16
N LYS A 313 3.55 -23.45 22.33
CA LYS A 313 4.82 -24.07 22.76
C LYS A 313 4.75 -24.68 24.17
N ASP A 314 3.92 -24.11 25.03
CA ASP A 314 3.78 -24.53 26.43
C ASP A 314 2.73 -25.64 26.63
N ARG A 315 2.19 -26.22 25.55
CA ARG A 315 1.10 -27.21 25.59
C ARG A 315 1.58 -28.65 25.34
N PRO A 316 0.89 -29.66 25.93
CA PRO A 316 1.22 -31.06 25.67
C PRO A 316 1.04 -31.41 24.20
N THR A 317 2.06 -32.02 23.58
CA THR A 317 1.97 -32.59 22.23
C THR A 317 1.00 -33.77 22.24
N GLY A 318 -0.22 -33.57 21.75
CA GLY A 318 -1.28 -34.59 21.69
C GLY A 318 -2.68 -34.07 22.00
N GLN A 319 -2.80 -32.88 22.59
CA GLN A 319 -4.10 -32.25 22.84
C GLN A 319 -4.63 -31.57 21.57
N ALA A 320 -5.84 -31.92 21.14
CA ALA A 320 -6.47 -31.25 20.00
C ALA A 320 -6.78 -29.78 20.35
N VAL A 321 -6.48 -28.87 19.42
CA VAL A 321 -6.72 -27.44 19.59
C VAL A 321 -7.63 -26.98 18.45
N VAL A 322 -8.72 -26.30 18.81
CA VAL A 322 -9.62 -25.66 17.85
C VAL A 322 -9.54 -24.16 18.07
N THR A 323 -9.01 -23.45 17.10
CA THR A 323 -8.99 -21.98 17.09
C THR A 323 -10.24 -21.46 16.40
N TYR A 324 -10.87 -20.42 16.93
CA TYR A 324 -11.88 -19.66 16.20
C TYR A 324 -11.50 -18.18 16.13
N CYS A 325 -11.76 -17.59 14.98
CA CYS A 325 -11.70 -16.17 14.71
C CYS A 325 -13.05 -15.70 14.18
N SER A 326 -13.21 -14.39 14.07
CA SER A 326 -14.33 -13.71 13.42
C SER A 326 -13.98 -13.34 12.00
#